data_AF-A0A973VZ71-F1
#
_entry.id   AF-A0A973VZ71-F1
#
_cell.length_a   1.000
_cell.length_b   1.000
_cell.length_c   1.000
_cell.angle_alpha   90.00
_cell.angle_beta   90.00
_cell.angle_gamma   90.00
#
_symmetry.space_group_name_H-M   'P 1'
#
loop_
_entity.id
_entity.type
_entity.pdbx_description
1 polymer ?
#
loop_
_entity_poly.entity_id
_entity_poly.type
_entity_poly.pdbx_seq_one_letter_code
_entity_poly.pdbx_strand_id
1 'polypeptide(L)'
;MIEDRDGEAWDGKAWDGKAWDGKAWPKRARCLVVLSLCVLLACCGAARQAIEEEAEPAAINPTPVSLNGALADCRSAFPDQIAQAEARASCVIKATELARPLLPFPELLDRENALRKALAGQVQARTMSLLERNVQIQKLHSQLLEEERSRQSAAPADAGKPPLAVAQWRQSNPESCGRLGGDSGTCY
;
A
#
# COMPACT_ATOMS: atom_id res chain seq x y z
N MET A 1 -6.59 50.87 -26.76
CA MET A 1 -6.59 50.75 -25.29
C MET A 1 -7.13 49.36 -24.97
N ILE A 2 -6.51 48.67 -24.00
CA ILE A 2 -6.41 47.20 -23.82
C ILE A 2 -5.24 46.66 -24.68
N GLU A 3 -3.98 46.91 -24.32
CA GLU A 3 -3.15 46.34 -23.22
C GLU A 3 -2.85 44.85 -23.38
N ASP A 4 -1.59 44.60 -23.73
CA ASP A 4 -0.65 43.58 -23.28
C ASP A 4 -1.15 42.15 -23.04
N ARG A 5 -0.59 41.26 -23.87
CA ARG A 5 -0.43 39.86 -23.52
C ARG A 5 0.95 39.40 -23.95
N ASP A 6 1.93 39.69 -23.10
CA ASP A 6 3.29 39.18 -23.20
C ASP A 6 3.27 37.65 -23.07
N GLY A 7 3.46 37.00 -24.21
CA GLY A 7 3.73 35.58 -24.28
C GLY A 7 5.19 35.36 -23.93
N GLU A 8 5.49 35.14 -22.65
CA GLU A 8 6.80 34.66 -22.23
C GLU A 8 7.04 33.28 -22.86
N ALA A 9 7.91 33.27 -23.87
CA ALA A 9 8.46 32.07 -24.46
C ALA A 9 9.34 31.40 -23.40
N TRP A 10 8.93 30.22 -22.96
CA TRP A 10 9.71 29.39 -22.07
C TRP A 10 10.98 28.96 -22.79
N ASP A 11 12.13 29.49 -22.33
CA ASP A 11 13.46 29.08 -22.75
C ASP A 11 13.75 27.67 -22.23
N GLY A 12 13.18 26.69 -22.93
CA GLY A 12 13.42 25.28 -22.68
C GLY A 12 14.85 24.95 -23.09
N LYS A 13 15.78 25.02 -22.13
CA LYS A 13 17.10 24.42 -22.27
C LYS A 13 16.93 22.96 -22.67
N ALA A 14 17.18 22.68 -23.94
CA ALA A 14 17.28 21.34 -24.47
C ALA A 14 18.39 20.62 -23.68
N TRP A 15 18.01 19.57 -22.97
CA TRP A 15 18.97 18.69 -22.32
C TRP A 15 19.74 18.02 -23.44
N ASP A 16 21.07 18.19 -23.41
CA ASP A 16 22.04 17.55 -24.30
C ASP A 16 22.04 16.04 -24.01
N GLY A 17 21.01 15.37 -24.53
CA GLY A 17 20.87 13.93 -24.48
C GLY A 17 21.95 13.35 -25.37
N LYS A 18 23.07 12.92 -24.77
CA LYS A 18 24.04 12.06 -25.45
C LYS A 18 23.26 10.90 -26.06
N ALA A 19 23.16 10.91 -27.38
CA ALA A 19 22.65 9.81 -28.15
C ALA A 19 23.48 8.58 -27.76
N TRP A 20 22.81 7.58 -27.17
CA TRP A 20 23.42 6.30 -26.91
C TRP A 20 23.75 5.70 -28.26
N ASP A 21 25.03 5.69 -28.58
CA ASP A 21 25.60 5.15 -29.80
C ASP A 21 25.11 3.71 -29.95
N GLY A 22 24.13 3.52 -30.83
CA GLY A 22 23.40 2.27 -31.05
C GLY A 22 24.27 1.24 -31.74
N LYS A 23 25.34 0.78 -31.08
CA LYS A 23 26.08 -0.39 -31.52
C LYS A 23 25.16 -1.60 -31.35
N ALA A 24 24.70 -2.15 -32.47
CA ALA A 24 23.98 -3.41 -32.51
C ALA A 24 24.80 -4.48 -31.79
N TRP A 25 24.31 -4.92 -30.62
CA TRP A 25 24.99 -5.91 -29.82
C TRP A 25 25.10 -7.21 -30.61
N PRO A 26 26.27 -7.86 -30.66
CA PRO A 26 26.41 -9.14 -31.32
C PRO A 26 25.43 -10.13 -30.69
N LYS A 27 24.73 -10.94 -31.51
CA LYS A 27 23.65 -11.85 -31.05
C LYS A 27 24.06 -12.72 -29.85
N ARG A 28 25.35 -13.08 -29.77
CA ARG A 28 25.94 -13.83 -28.64
C ARG A 28 25.87 -13.08 -27.31
N ALA A 29 26.10 -11.77 -27.29
CA ALA A 29 26.01 -10.96 -26.08
C ALA A 29 24.56 -10.80 -25.60
N ARG A 30 23.60 -10.72 -26.53
CA ARG A 30 22.16 -10.71 -26.19
C ARG A 30 21.73 -12.03 -25.56
N CYS A 31 22.18 -13.17 -26.10
CA CYS A 31 21.88 -14.47 -25.51
C CYS A 31 22.48 -14.62 -24.10
N LEU A 32 23.70 -14.13 -23.85
CA LEU A 32 24.32 -14.20 -22.52
C LEU A 32 23.59 -13.35 -21.48
N VAL A 33 23.12 -12.16 -21.86
CA VAL A 33 22.32 -11.30 -20.97
C VAL A 33 20.97 -11.94 -20.65
N VAL A 34 20.30 -12.52 -21.66
CA VAL A 34 19.01 -13.22 -21.46
C VAL A 34 19.20 -14.46 -20.60
N LEU A 35 20.25 -15.25 -20.82
CA LEU A 35 20.55 -16.43 -20.00
C LEU A 35 20.88 -16.06 -18.55
N SER A 36 21.67 -15.01 -18.34
CA SER A 36 21.96 -14.48 -17.00
C SER A 36 20.68 -14.01 -16.29
N LEU A 37 19.80 -13.30 -16.98
CA LEU A 37 18.51 -12.86 -16.44
C LEU A 37 17.59 -14.04 -16.11
N CYS A 38 17.55 -15.08 -16.96
CA CYS A 38 16.77 -16.29 -16.70
C CYS A 38 17.29 -17.07 -15.48
N VAL A 39 18.61 -17.15 -15.29
CA VAL A 39 19.22 -17.80 -14.11
C VAL A 39 18.90 -17.01 -12.83
N LEU A 40 18.96 -15.67 -12.88
CA LEU A 40 18.58 -14.81 -11.75
C LEU A 40 17.09 -14.94 -11.40
N LEU A 41 16.20 -15.00 -12.40
CA LEU A 41 14.76 -15.17 -12.19
C LEU A 41 14.42 -16.57 -11.66
N ALA A 42 15.12 -17.61 -12.10
CA ALA A 42 14.93 -18.98 -11.60
C ALA A 42 15.41 -19.14 -10.14
N CYS A 43 16.51 -18.47 -9.75
CA CYS A 43 17.04 -18.51 -8.38
C CYS A 43 16.18 -17.74 -7.36
N CYS A 44 15.32 -16.80 -7.79
CA CYS A 44 14.38 -16.15 -6.88
C CYS A 44 13.24 -17.06 -6.38
N GLY A 45 13.00 -18.21 -7.04
CA GLY A 45 11.98 -19.17 -6.62
C GLY A 45 12.43 -20.09 -5.47
N ALA A 46 13.73 -20.46 -5.45
CA ALA A 46 14.26 -21.43 -4.48
C ALA A 46 14.58 -20.81 -3.11
N ALA A 47 14.79 -19.49 -3.03
CA ALA A 47 15.09 -18.81 -1.76
C ALA A 47 13.87 -18.69 -0.83
N ARG A 48 12.64 -18.95 -1.32
CA ARG A 48 11.41 -18.90 -0.48
C ARG A 48 11.06 -20.20 0.23
N GLN A 49 11.64 -21.33 -0.15
CA GLN A 49 11.29 -22.63 0.44
C GLN A 49 12.17 -23.02 1.64
N ALA A 50 13.31 -22.35 1.84
CA ALA A 50 14.25 -22.68 2.93
C ALA A 50 13.94 -22.00 4.29
N ILE A 51 12.76 -21.38 4.45
CA ILE A 51 12.35 -20.71 5.70
C ILE A 51 11.25 -21.50 6.45
N GLU A 52 10.66 -22.54 5.84
CA GLU A 52 9.53 -23.28 6.44
C GLU A 52 9.92 -24.56 7.20
N GLU A 53 11.20 -24.90 7.34
CA GLU A 53 11.63 -26.18 7.93
C GLU A 53 12.43 -26.06 9.24
N GLU A 54 12.02 -25.18 10.14
CA GLU A 54 12.33 -25.34 11.58
C GLU A 54 11.03 -25.23 12.39
N ALA A 55 10.35 -26.37 12.51
CA ALA A 55 9.27 -26.58 13.46
C ALA A 55 9.73 -27.59 14.52
N GLU A 56 9.86 -27.15 15.78
CA GLU A 56 9.64 -27.94 17.00
C GLU A 56 9.63 -27.01 18.25
N PRO A 57 9.02 -27.39 19.39
CA PRO A 57 7.59 -27.61 19.58
C PRO A 57 6.99 -26.76 20.73
N ALA A 58 5.65 -26.69 20.76
CA ALA A 58 4.81 -26.42 21.93
C ALA A 58 5.17 -25.21 22.83
N ALA A 59 4.89 -24.02 22.33
CA ALA A 59 4.42 -22.92 23.18
C ALA A 59 3.09 -22.43 22.59
N ILE A 60 2.16 -22.05 23.46
CA ILE A 60 0.85 -21.53 23.10
C ILE A 60 1.06 -20.23 22.29
N ASN A 61 1.20 -20.36 20.98
CA ASN A 61 1.14 -19.25 20.06
C ASN A 61 -0.33 -18.84 19.98
N PRO A 62 -0.72 -17.61 20.35
CA PRO A 62 -1.93 -17.07 19.76
C PRO A 62 -1.64 -17.09 18.26
N THR A 63 -2.40 -17.88 17.52
CA THR A 63 -2.33 -17.95 16.06
C THR A 63 -2.10 -16.53 15.54
N PRO A 64 -1.01 -16.24 14.80
CA PRO A 64 -0.83 -14.94 14.20
C PRO A 64 -1.97 -14.84 13.19
N VAL A 65 -3.07 -14.21 13.60
CA VAL A 65 -4.17 -13.97 12.69
C VAL A 65 -3.57 -13.10 11.60
N SER A 66 -3.39 -13.70 10.43
CA SER A 66 -2.76 -13.04 9.30
C SER A 66 -3.69 -11.92 8.90
N LEU A 67 -3.42 -10.70 9.38
CA LEU A 67 -4.19 -9.50 9.07
C LEU A 67 -4.39 -9.40 7.55
N ASN A 68 -3.34 -9.67 6.78
CA ASN A 68 -3.39 -9.73 5.32
C ASN A 68 -4.34 -10.81 4.78
N GLY A 69 -4.41 -11.98 5.43
CA GLY A 69 -5.38 -13.02 5.11
C GLY A 69 -6.82 -12.58 5.37
N ALA A 70 -7.11 -12.05 6.57
CA ALA A 70 -8.44 -11.56 6.93
C ALA A 70 -8.91 -10.43 5.99
N LEU A 71 -8.01 -9.55 5.57
CA LEU A 71 -8.30 -8.51 4.59
C LEU A 71 -8.53 -9.07 3.18
N ALA A 72 -7.81 -10.14 2.80
CA ALA A 72 -8.06 -10.83 1.55
C ALA A 72 -9.45 -11.49 1.54
N ASP A 73 -9.84 -12.11 2.65
CA ASP A 73 -11.17 -12.71 2.83
C ASP A 73 -12.28 -11.67 2.71
N CYS A 74 -12.10 -10.47 3.25
CA CYS A 74 -13.05 -9.37 3.07
C CYS A 74 -13.22 -8.97 1.60
N ARG A 75 -12.15 -8.99 0.80
CA ARG A 75 -12.24 -8.65 -0.63
C ARG A 75 -12.97 -9.72 -1.42
N SER A 76 -12.68 -11.00 -1.15
CA SER A 76 -13.32 -12.11 -1.85
C SER A 76 -14.77 -12.29 -1.45
N ALA A 77 -15.13 -12.02 -0.19
CA ALA A 77 -16.52 -12.07 0.28
C ALA A 77 -17.39 -10.93 -0.28
N PHE A 78 -16.81 -9.77 -0.56
CA PHE A 78 -17.54 -8.57 -1.01
C PHE A 78 -16.93 -7.98 -2.29
N PRO A 79 -17.11 -8.64 -3.46
CA PRO A 79 -16.51 -8.21 -4.72
C PRO A 79 -17.13 -6.95 -5.33
N ASP A 80 -18.40 -6.64 -5.03
CA ASP A 80 -19.04 -5.42 -5.52
C ASP A 80 -18.75 -4.23 -4.59
N GLN A 81 -17.80 -3.40 -4.98
CA GLN A 81 -17.35 -2.29 -4.16
C GLN A 81 -18.34 -1.15 -3.97
N ILE A 82 -19.40 -1.09 -4.79
CA ILE A 82 -20.41 -0.05 -4.69
C ILE A 82 -21.62 -0.61 -3.94
N ALA A 83 -22.19 -1.70 -4.41
CA ALA A 83 -23.41 -2.26 -3.83
C ALA A 83 -23.16 -2.84 -2.42
N GLN A 84 -21.94 -3.28 -2.13
CA GLN A 84 -21.58 -3.92 -0.85
C GLN A 84 -20.58 -3.08 -0.05
N ALA A 85 -20.46 -1.78 -0.32
CA ALA A 85 -19.42 -0.94 0.26
C ALA A 85 -19.44 -0.96 1.80
N GLU A 86 -20.61 -0.82 2.44
CA GLU A 86 -20.74 -0.83 3.90
C GLU A 86 -20.42 -2.19 4.52
N ALA A 87 -20.84 -3.28 3.87
CA ALA A 87 -20.56 -4.64 4.32
C ALA A 87 -19.05 -4.94 4.23
N ARG A 88 -18.42 -4.58 3.09
CA ARG A 88 -16.97 -4.68 2.89
C ARG A 88 -16.20 -3.86 3.92
N ALA A 89 -16.60 -2.60 4.15
CA ALA A 89 -15.97 -1.73 5.15
C ALA A 89 -16.09 -2.30 6.57
N SER A 90 -17.26 -2.83 6.93
CA SER A 90 -17.48 -3.47 8.24
C SER A 90 -16.58 -4.70 8.43
N CYS A 91 -16.39 -5.49 7.36
CA CYS A 91 -15.45 -6.62 7.38
C CYS A 91 -14.00 -6.14 7.61
N VAL A 92 -13.55 -5.13 6.85
CA VAL A 92 -12.20 -4.57 6.99
C VAL A 92 -11.96 -4.02 8.39
N ILE A 93 -12.93 -3.29 8.96
CA ILE A 93 -12.83 -2.76 10.34
C ILE A 93 -12.66 -3.92 11.33
N LYS A 94 -13.47 -4.97 11.22
CA LYS A 94 -13.35 -6.16 12.08
C LYS A 94 -11.99 -6.86 11.91
N ALA A 95 -11.44 -6.90 10.70
CA ALA A 95 -10.12 -7.47 10.45
C ALA A 95 -9.01 -6.60 11.08
N THR A 96 -9.10 -5.27 10.99
CA THR A 96 -8.09 -4.36 11.55
C THR A 96 -8.13 -4.26 13.06
N GLU A 97 -9.24 -4.61 13.73
CA GLU A 97 -9.30 -4.75 15.20
C GLU A 97 -8.23 -5.71 15.76
N LEU A 98 -7.78 -6.69 14.97
CA LEU A 98 -6.69 -7.59 15.35
C LEU A 98 -5.35 -6.85 15.55
N ALA A 99 -5.15 -5.74 14.84
CA ALA A 99 -3.96 -4.91 14.96
C ALA A 99 -4.08 -3.91 16.13
N ARG A 100 -5.29 -3.58 16.57
CA ARG A 100 -5.55 -2.50 17.53
C ARG A 100 -4.72 -2.64 18.84
N PRO A 101 -4.63 -3.81 19.50
CA PRO A 101 -3.83 -3.95 20.73
C PRO A 101 -2.31 -3.87 20.51
N LEU A 102 -1.87 -3.98 19.26
CA LEU A 102 -0.47 -4.06 18.86
C LEU A 102 0.07 -2.71 18.36
N LEU A 103 -0.80 -1.70 18.23
CA LEU A 103 -0.44 -0.37 17.75
C LEU A 103 0.00 0.53 18.91
N PRO A 104 1.05 1.37 18.72
CA PRO A 104 1.46 2.34 19.73
C PRO A 104 0.41 3.43 19.96
N PHE A 105 -0.40 3.75 18.95
CA PHE A 105 -1.46 4.77 18.98
C PHE A 105 -2.76 4.20 18.39
N PRO A 106 -3.50 3.35 19.14
CA PRO A 106 -4.69 2.65 18.62
C PRO A 106 -5.82 3.58 18.19
N GLU A 107 -5.93 4.76 18.77
CA GLU A 107 -6.95 5.75 18.42
C GLU A 107 -6.79 6.32 17.00
N LEU A 108 -5.58 6.25 16.42
CA LEU A 108 -5.36 6.61 15.02
C LEU A 108 -6.02 5.59 14.08
N LEU A 109 -6.02 4.31 14.44
CA LEU A 109 -6.77 3.28 13.71
C LEU A 109 -8.28 3.51 13.85
N ASP A 110 -8.76 3.84 15.05
CA ASP A 110 -10.17 4.13 15.30
C ASP A 110 -10.67 5.29 14.40
N ARG A 111 -9.86 6.35 14.24
CA ARG A 111 -10.15 7.47 13.34
C ARG A 111 -10.20 7.05 11.87
N GLU A 112 -9.26 6.22 11.43
CA GLU A 112 -9.24 5.68 10.06
C GLU A 112 -10.47 4.82 9.76
N ASN A 113 -10.82 3.93 10.69
CA ASN A 113 -11.97 3.05 10.59
C ASN A 113 -13.30 3.83 10.58
N ALA A 114 -13.40 4.91 11.36
CA ALA A 114 -14.55 5.80 11.35
C ALA A 114 -14.72 6.47 9.98
N LEU A 115 -13.65 7.00 9.37
CA LEU A 115 -13.70 7.56 8.03
C LEU A 115 -14.10 6.49 7.00
N ARG A 116 -13.47 5.31 7.03
CA ARG A 116 -13.77 4.20 6.12
C ARG A 116 -15.26 3.85 6.12
N LYS A 117 -15.87 3.76 7.32
CA LYS A 117 -17.32 3.50 7.46
C LYS A 117 -18.17 4.61 6.86
N ALA A 118 -17.83 5.88 7.13
CA ALA A 118 -18.58 7.03 6.61
C ALA A 118 -18.51 7.14 5.08
N LEU A 119 -17.34 6.89 4.48
CA LEU A 119 -17.18 6.92 3.03
C LEU A 119 -17.87 5.74 2.34
N ALA A 120 -17.88 4.57 2.98
CA ALA A 120 -18.58 3.41 2.47
C ALA A 120 -20.09 3.66 2.31
N GLY A 121 -20.72 4.32 3.29
CA GLY A 121 -22.14 4.71 3.18
C GLY A 121 -22.39 5.69 2.03
N GLN A 122 -21.50 6.66 1.82
CA GLN A 122 -21.61 7.62 0.70
C GLN A 122 -21.42 6.95 -0.67
N VAL A 123 -20.50 5.99 -0.77
CA VAL A 123 -20.29 5.20 -2.00
C VAL A 123 -21.51 4.34 -2.30
N GLN A 124 -22.05 3.63 -1.29
CA GLN A 124 -23.22 2.77 -1.47
C GLN A 124 -24.48 3.56 -1.81
N ALA A 125 -24.63 4.74 -1.21
CA ALA A 125 -25.68 5.71 -1.55
C ALA A 125 -25.48 6.40 -2.91
N ARG A 126 -24.36 6.13 -3.59
CA ARG A 126 -23.96 6.75 -4.88
C ARG A 126 -23.83 8.27 -4.83
N THR A 127 -23.63 8.84 -3.64
CA THR A 127 -23.35 10.27 -3.45
C THR A 127 -21.87 10.59 -3.58
N MET A 128 -21.01 9.56 -3.59
CA MET A 128 -19.56 9.67 -3.78
C MET A 128 -19.08 8.58 -4.74
N SER A 129 -18.09 8.90 -5.58
CA SER A 129 -17.46 7.90 -6.46
C SER A 129 -16.43 7.05 -5.71
N LEU A 130 -16.16 5.84 -6.21
CA LEU A 130 -15.08 4.99 -5.68
C LEU A 130 -13.71 5.68 -5.72
N LEU A 131 -13.44 6.41 -6.80
CA LEU A 131 -12.19 7.14 -6.96
C LEU A 131 -12.03 8.23 -5.89
N GLU A 132 -13.08 9.01 -5.66
CA GLU A 132 -13.09 10.05 -4.63
C GLU A 132 -12.91 9.46 -3.23
N ARG A 133 -13.59 8.34 -2.94
CA ARG A 133 -13.38 7.59 -1.69
C ARG A 133 -11.92 7.18 -1.51
N ASN A 134 -11.29 6.64 -2.55
CA ASN A 134 -9.90 6.19 -2.47
C ASN A 134 -8.92 7.35 -2.22
N VAL A 135 -9.15 8.50 -2.87
CA VAL A 135 -8.37 9.72 -2.63
C VAL A 135 -8.50 10.18 -1.18
N GLN A 136 -9.70 10.17 -0.61
CA GLN A 136 -9.93 10.57 0.78
C GLN A 136 -9.25 9.62 1.77
N ILE A 137 -9.33 8.30 1.55
CA ILE A 137 -8.63 7.31 2.38
C ILE A 137 -7.12 7.52 2.32
N GLN A 138 -6.54 7.66 1.11
CA GLN A 138 -5.10 7.87 0.92
C GLN A 138 -4.62 9.15 1.63
N LYS A 139 -5.40 10.23 1.54
CA LYS A 139 -5.11 11.50 2.21
C LYS A 139 -5.14 11.36 3.73
N LEU A 140 -6.15 10.70 4.31
CA LEU A 140 -6.19 10.50 5.76
C LEU A 140 -5.03 9.61 6.21
N HIS A 141 -4.77 8.51 5.50
CA HIS A 141 -3.73 7.56 5.89
C HIS A 141 -2.34 8.22 5.94
N SER A 142 -1.98 9.06 4.96
CA SER A 142 -0.72 9.79 4.99
C SER A 142 -0.64 10.80 6.15
N GLN A 143 -1.74 11.47 6.48
CA GLN A 143 -1.82 12.36 7.65
C GLN A 143 -1.62 11.60 8.97
N LEU A 144 -2.23 10.41 9.10
CA LEU A 144 -2.09 9.56 10.28
C LEU A 144 -0.65 9.04 10.45
N LEU A 145 0.04 8.69 9.35
CA LEU A 145 1.44 8.27 9.41
C LEU A 145 2.37 9.39 9.86
N GLU A 146 2.11 10.62 9.42
CA GLU A 146 2.88 11.78 9.87
C GLU A 146 2.60 12.10 11.35
N GLU A 147 1.34 12.06 11.77
CA GLU A 147 0.95 12.24 13.17
C GLU A 147 1.58 11.15 14.07
N GLU A 148 1.56 9.89 13.64
CA GLU A 148 2.20 8.78 14.33
C GLU A 148 3.72 8.99 14.44
N ARG A 149 4.40 9.34 13.35
CA ARG A 149 5.85 9.64 13.36
C ARG A 149 6.18 10.78 14.32
N SER A 150 5.39 11.85 14.30
CA SER A 150 5.55 12.99 15.21
C SER A 150 5.42 12.57 16.67
N ARG A 151 4.39 11.79 17.01
CA ARG A 151 4.19 11.27 18.37
C ARG A 151 5.29 10.31 18.80
N GLN A 152 5.78 9.45 17.91
CA GLN A 152 6.93 8.57 18.19
C GLN A 152 8.19 9.37 18.47
N SER A 153 8.45 10.44 17.73
CA SER A 153 9.63 11.29 17.95
C SER A 153 9.59 12.04 19.30
N ALA A 154 8.39 12.29 19.82
CA ALA A 154 8.18 12.90 21.14
C ALA A 154 8.07 11.86 22.28
N ALA A 155 7.98 10.57 21.96
CA ALA A 155 7.79 9.52 22.95
C ALA A 155 9.10 9.16 23.66
N PRO A 156 9.05 8.78 24.95
CA PRO A 156 10.21 8.21 25.65
C PRO A 156 10.70 6.93 24.98
N ALA A 157 12.01 6.65 25.10
CA ALA A 157 12.67 5.52 24.43
C ALA A 157 12.10 4.11 24.78
N ASP A 158 11.34 3.99 25.87
CA ASP A 158 10.72 2.75 26.36
C ASP A 158 9.32 2.47 25.77
N ALA A 159 8.83 3.28 24.83
CA ALA A 159 7.61 2.95 24.09
C ALA A 159 7.84 1.66 23.28
N GLY A 160 7.20 0.57 23.71
CA GLY A 160 7.31 -0.74 23.07
C GLY A 160 7.09 -0.67 21.56
N LYS A 161 7.97 -1.31 20.79
CA LYS A 161 7.89 -1.31 19.33
C LYS A 161 6.77 -2.25 18.87
N PRO A 162 5.92 -1.85 17.91
CA PRO A 162 4.92 -2.73 17.36
C PRO A 162 5.58 -3.94 16.68
N PRO A 163 4.91 -5.11 16.63
CA PRO A 163 5.38 -6.26 15.86
C PRO A 163 5.64 -5.88 14.40
N LEU A 164 6.68 -6.46 13.79
CA LEU A 164 7.12 -6.14 12.43
C LEU A 164 5.96 -6.21 11.41
N ALA A 165 5.11 -7.23 11.51
CA ALA A 165 3.97 -7.40 10.60
C ALA A 165 2.96 -6.24 10.70
N VAL A 166 2.71 -5.72 11.89
CA VAL A 166 1.81 -4.57 12.12
C VAL A 166 2.48 -3.28 11.64
N ALA A 167 3.78 -3.12 11.89
CA ALA A 167 4.55 -1.98 11.38
C ALA A 167 4.58 -1.96 9.84
N GLN A 168 4.79 -3.11 9.20
CA GLN A 168 4.77 -3.25 7.73
C GLN A 168 3.39 -3.01 7.15
N TRP A 169 2.33 -3.55 7.77
CA TRP A 169 0.94 -3.25 7.39
C TRP A 169 0.65 -1.75 7.50
N ARG A 170 1.04 -1.12 8.61
CA ARG A 170 0.81 0.30 8.85
C ARG A 170 1.51 1.17 7.81
N GLN A 171 2.75 0.82 7.45
CA GLN A 171 3.52 1.52 6.41
C GLN A 171 3.11 1.15 4.98
N SER A 172 2.34 0.07 4.80
CA SER A 172 1.87 -0.33 3.48
C SER A 172 0.84 0.69 3.00
N ASN A 173 1.33 1.65 2.22
CA ASN A 173 0.49 2.62 1.56
C ASN A 173 0.36 2.22 0.09
N PRO A 174 -0.85 1.94 -0.40
CA PRO A 174 -1.07 1.76 -1.82
C PRO A 174 -1.11 3.13 -2.49
N GLU A 175 0.03 3.67 -2.91
CA GLU A 175 0.02 4.83 -3.82
C GLU A 175 -0.81 4.56 -5.10
N SER A 176 -1.04 3.27 -5.41
CA SER A 176 -1.94 2.76 -6.45
C SER A 176 -3.44 2.89 -6.14
N CYS A 177 -3.85 3.14 -4.89
CA CYS A 177 -5.26 3.20 -4.51
C CYS A 177 -6.01 4.38 -5.11
N GLY A 178 -5.33 5.52 -5.25
CA GLY A 178 -5.90 6.73 -5.84
C GLY A 178 -6.16 6.63 -7.36
N ARG A 179 -5.95 5.45 -7.97
CA ARG A 179 -6.21 5.20 -9.40
C ARG A 179 -7.40 4.26 -9.59
N LEU A 180 -8.09 4.38 -10.72
CA LEU A 180 -9.06 3.38 -11.16
C LEU A 180 -8.33 2.04 -11.36
N GLY A 181 -8.80 0.98 -10.69
CA GLY A 181 -8.08 -0.29 -10.57
C GLY A 181 -7.17 -0.40 -9.34
N GLY A 182 -7.24 0.57 -8.42
CA GLY A 182 -6.65 0.53 -7.07
C GLY A 182 -7.33 -0.50 -6.16
N ASP A 183 -7.48 -1.72 -6.65
CA ASP A 183 -8.03 -2.90 -5.95
C ASP A 183 -6.92 -3.85 -5.51
N SER A 184 -5.66 -3.38 -5.54
CA SER A 184 -4.51 -4.17 -5.13
C SER A 184 -4.69 -4.66 -3.69
N GLY A 185 -4.04 -5.76 -3.35
CA GLY A 185 -4.14 -6.36 -2.02
C GLY A 185 -3.80 -5.44 -0.83
N THR A 186 -3.22 -4.30 -1.14
CA THR A 186 -2.78 -3.21 -0.27
C THR A 186 -3.80 -2.07 -0.16
N CYS A 187 -4.87 -2.10 -0.96
CA CYS A 187 -5.94 -1.13 -1.00
C CYS A 187 -7.06 -1.47 -0.03
N TYR A 188 -7.01 -0.84 1.14
CA TYR A 188 -7.95 -1.03 2.24
C TYR A 188 -9.32 -0.39 1.95
#